data_AF-A0A3D1BRG4-F1
#
_entry.id   AF-A0A3D1BRG4-F1
#
_cell.length_a   1.000
_cell.length_b   1.000
_cell.length_c   1.000
_cell.angle_alpha   90.00
_cell.angle_beta   90.00
_cell.angle_gamma   90.00
#
_symmetry.space_group_name_H-M   'P 1'
#
loop_
_entity.id
_entity.type
_entity.pdbx_description
1 polymer ?
#
loop_
_entity_poly.entity_id
_entity_poly.type
_entity_poly.pdbx_seq_one_letter_code
_entity_poly.pdbx_strand_id
1 'polypeptide(L)'
;AYSPVKIINENIPLKMPVKNEPVKVNIENRYDFTNLNETDVYWNINGRGGVINPDIEPQSKGIMTFFPDVDIVPGDTLKLEFLRNGMMVDKYNLIIGERNRKEKVIKPSGKVKLEENVNEYLISGSKYLMTVNKKTGEININSCKGKEIISSGPELMILEDKNEIHSSGYPWPKPDVPPLEELNERCKNWQLTEITASSKKDGAKIIIEGRYEEATGQFILVFGDNGVLNIEYSFVTNKDMHPRQIGIVLFTPRKFDELSWERNSMWSSYPDNHIGRPKGTVKPYRPSYMPDVLRRTEPPWPWEMDSNKMGTNDFRATRTNIIKASLLDSEGSGITVNSDGSQQIRAFIHDKETGIIISDFYIPGLGSFMGEELRLQEFSDILPSGSIVKGLIKLSLKK
;
A
#
# COMPACT_ATOMS: atom_id res chain seq x y z
N ALA A 1 -1.11 5.33 -21.07
CA ALA A 1 -0.09 5.88 -21.98
C ALA A 1 -0.61 5.97 -23.42
N TYR A 2 -1.26 4.92 -23.95
CA TYR A 2 -1.75 4.85 -25.33
C TYR A 2 -3.19 5.30 -25.56
N SER A 3 -3.88 5.80 -24.54
CA SER A 3 -5.25 6.28 -24.74
C SER A 3 -5.26 7.52 -25.65
N PRO A 4 -6.09 7.53 -26.70
CA PRO A 4 -6.26 8.68 -27.58
C PRO A 4 -7.16 9.76 -26.96
N VAL A 5 -7.66 9.54 -25.75
CA VAL A 5 -8.39 10.53 -24.96
C VAL A 5 -7.64 10.76 -23.66
N LYS A 6 -7.44 12.02 -23.28
CA LYS A 6 -6.80 12.34 -22.00
C LYS A 6 -7.53 13.44 -21.25
N ILE A 7 -7.96 13.15 -20.02
CA ILE A 7 -8.42 14.19 -19.10
C ILE A 7 -7.22 14.99 -18.59
N ILE A 8 -7.29 16.31 -18.73
CA ILE A 8 -6.24 17.22 -18.25
C ILE A 8 -6.41 17.39 -16.74
N ASN A 9 -5.32 17.21 -15.98
CA ASN A 9 -5.31 17.28 -14.53
C ASN A 9 -6.28 16.29 -13.85
N GLU A 10 -6.38 15.06 -14.37
CA GLU A 10 -7.28 14.01 -13.84
C GLU A 10 -7.13 13.72 -12.34
N ASN A 11 -5.96 14.00 -11.76
CA ASN A 11 -5.64 13.78 -10.34
C ASN A 11 -6.03 14.95 -9.45
N ILE A 12 -6.49 16.07 -10.03
CA ILE A 12 -6.95 17.24 -9.30
C ILE A 12 -8.48 17.20 -9.27
N PRO A 13 -9.12 17.38 -8.10
CA PRO A 13 -10.58 17.46 -8.04
C PRO A 13 -11.13 18.53 -8.98
N LEU A 14 -12.19 18.19 -9.71
CA LEU A 14 -12.93 19.13 -10.55
C LEU A 14 -13.51 20.24 -9.68
N LYS A 15 -13.59 21.45 -10.22
CA LYS A 15 -14.26 22.55 -9.51
C LYS A 15 -15.74 22.22 -9.30
N MET A 16 -16.27 22.61 -8.14
CA MET A 16 -17.71 22.52 -7.88
C MET A 16 -18.45 23.36 -8.93
N PRO A 17 -19.45 22.79 -9.63
CA PRO A 17 -20.31 23.58 -10.51
C PRO A 17 -21.14 24.54 -9.66
N VAL A 18 -21.34 25.76 -10.17
CA VAL A 18 -22.34 26.67 -9.61
C VAL A 18 -23.72 26.10 -9.92
N LYS A 19 -24.70 26.33 -9.04
CA LYS A 19 -26.09 25.87 -9.27
C LYS A 19 -26.58 26.35 -10.65
N ASN A 20 -27.14 25.43 -11.44
CA ASN A 20 -27.60 25.64 -12.82
C ASN A 20 -26.49 25.92 -13.85
N GLU A 21 -25.21 25.80 -13.50
CA GLU A 21 -24.11 25.79 -14.47
C GLU A 21 -23.72 24.35 -14.83
N PRO A 22 -23.20 24.12 -16.05
CA PRO A 22 -22.76 22.79 -16.45
C PRO A 22 -21.50 22.37 -15.69
N VAL A 23 -21.34 21.07 -15.51
CA VAL A 23 -20.03 20.49 -15.17
C VAL A 23 -19.09 20.70 -16.36
N LYS A 24 -17.86 21.13 -16.10
CA LYS A 24 -16.84 21.40 -17.12
C LYS A 24 -15.63 20.50 -16.91
N VAL A 25 -15.24 19.76 -17.94
CA VAL A 25 -14.09 18.85 -17.90
C VAL A 25 -13.11 19.20 -19.01
N ASN A 26 -11.88 19.53 -18.64
CA ASN A 26 -10.80 19.79 -19.60
C ASN A 26 -10.27 18.48 -20.16
N ILE A 27 -10.17 18.39 -21.49
CA ILE A 27 -9.82 17.17 -22.20
C ILE A 27 -8.86 17.50 -23.35
N GLU A 28 -8.00 16.55 -23.67
CA GLU A 28 -7.15 16.54 -24.86
C GLU A 28 -7.59 15.38 -25.74
N ASN A 29 -7.95 15.71 -26.98
CA ASN A 29 -8.14 14.74 -28.05
C ASN A 29 -6.76 14.43 -28.65
N ARG A 30 -6.31 13.19 -28.50
CA ARG A 30 -5.02 12.68 -28.99
C ARG A 30 -5.19 11.73 -30.17
N TYR A 31 -6.40 11.61 -30.72
CA TYR A 31 -6.57 11.00 -32.03
C TYR A 31 -5.91 11.86 -33.11
N ASP A 32 -5.38 11.21 -34.14
CA ASP A 32 -4.80 11.90 -35.30
C ASP A 32 -5.86 12.37 -36.31
N PHE A 33 -6.96 11.62 -36.44
CA PHE A 33 -7.94 11.82 -37.51
C PHE A 33 -9.41 11.69 -37.05
N THR A 34 -9.67 11.68 -35.74
CA THR A 34 -11.03 11.47 -35.20
C THR A 34 -11.39 12.62 -34.29
N ASN A 35 -12.51 13.28 -34.57
CA ASN A 35 -13.09 14.28 -33.67
C ASN A 35 -13.82 13.55 -32.53
N LEU A 36 -13.83 14.12 -31.31
CA LEU A 36 -14.53 13.50 -30.18
C LEU A 36 -16.07 13.45 -30.34
N ASN A 37 -16.65 14.18 -31.30
CA ASN A 37 -18.06 14.06 -31.65
C ASN A 37 -18.39 12.72 -32.33
N GLU A 38 -17.37 11.98 -32.78
CA GLU A 38 -17.46 10.61 -33.29
C GLU A 38 -17.33 9.56 -32.15
N THR A 39 -17.27 10.00 -30.90
CA THR A 39 -17.18 9.14 -29.71
C THR A 39 -18.36 9.35 -28.79
N ASP A 40 -18.88 8.28 -28.20
CA ASP A 40 -19.91 8.36 -27.18
C ASP A 40 -19.25 8.50 -25.81
N VAL A 41 -19.48 9.64 -25.15
CA VAL A 41 -19.00 9.88 -23.79
C VAL A 41 -20.16 9.72 -22.82
N TYR A 42 -20.19 8.57 -22.14
CA TYR A 42 -21.15 8.31 -21.08
C TYR A 42 -20.65 8.95 -19.80
N TRP A 43 -21.46 9.81 -19.20
CA TRP A 43 -21.17 10.40 -17.90
C TRP A 43 -22.18 9.90 -16.85
N ASN A 44 -21.73 9.73 -15.61
CA ASN A 44 -22.57 9.37 -14.49
C ASN A 44 -22.11 10.05 -13.20
N ILE A 45 -23.05 10.66 -12.47
CA ILE A 45 -22.87 11.18 -11.11
C ILE A 45 -24.04 10.65 -10.28
N ASN A 46 -23.76 9.98 -9.16
CA ASN A 46 -24.77 9.50 -8.21
C ASN A 46 -25.93 8.71 -8.87
N GLY A 47 -25.64 7.93 -9.92
CA GLY A 47 -26.63 7.12 -10.63
C GLY A 47 -27.45 7.88 -11.69
N ARG A 48 -27.27 9.20 -11.83
CA ARG A 48 -27.80 10.00 -12.94
C ARG A 48 -26.74 10.19 -13.99
N GLY A 49 -27.09 9.98 -15.25
CA GLY A 49 -26.14 10.00 -16.35
C GLY A 49 -26.77 10.31 -17.69
N GLY A 50 -25.91 10.48 -18.69
CA GLY A 50 -26.30 10.73 -20.07
C GLY A 50 -25.13 10.47 -21.01
N VAL A 51 -25.36 10.71 -22.29
CA VAL A 51 -24.35 10.59 -23.34
C VAL A 51 -24.13 11.97 -23.95
N ILE A 52 -22.88 12.31 -24.21
CA ILE A 52 -22.50 13.50 -24.97
C ILE A 52 -21.49 13.13 -26.05
N ASN A 53 -21.47 13.92 -27.12
CA ASN A 53 -20.54 13.79 -28.24
C ASN A 53 -19.86 15.17 -28.43
N PRO A 54 -18.81 15.48 -27.67
CA PRO A 54 -18.23 16.82 -27.64
C PRO A 54 -17.45 17.11 -28.93
N ASP A 55 -17.70 18.25 -29.55
CA ASP A 55 -16.99 18.68 -30.77
C ASP A 55 -15.60 19.21 -30.42
N ILE A 56 -14.59 18.34 -30.53
CA ILE A 56 -13.19 18.62 -30.18
C ILE A 56 -12.31 17.97 -31.24
N GLU A 57 -11.70 18.81 -32.06
CA GLU A 57 -10.89 18.41 -33.21
C GLU A 57 -9.71 17.49 -32.83
N PRO A 58 -9.22 16.64 -33.76
CA PRO A 58 -8.02 15.84 -33.56
C PRO A 58 -6.82 16.67 -33.09
N GLN A 59 -5.97 16.06 -32.25
CA GLN A 59 -4.76 16.68 -31.70
C GLN A 59 -4.98 18.03 -30.97
N SER A 60 -6.19 18.29 -30.47
CA SER A 60 -6.56 19.57 -29.84
C SER A 60 -7.00 19.40 -28.38
N LYS A 61 -7.06 20.52 -27.66
CA LYS A 61 -7.59 20.60 -26.29
C LYS A 61 -8.93 21.30 -26.31
N GLY A 62 -9.87 20.82 -25.50
CA GLY A 62 -11.20 21.39 -25.39
C GLY A 62 -11.80 21.21 -24.00
N ILE A 63 -13.08 21.60 -23.88
CA ILE A 63 -13.85 21.51 -22.65
C ILE A 63 -15.15 20.78 -22.96
N MET A 64 -15.34 19.61 -22.34
CA MET A 64 -16.64 18.94 -22.37
C MET A 64 -17.55 19.58 -21.32
N THR A 65 -18.83 19.72 -21.67
CA THR A 65 -19.85 20.26 -20.77
C THR A 65 -21.11 19.42 -20.79
N PHE A 66 -21.74 19.27 -19.63
CA PHE A 66 -23.03 18.59 -19.48
C PHE A 66 -23.77 19.10 -18.23
N PHE A 67 -25.09 18.97 -18.22
CA PHE A 67 -25.97 19.44 -17.15
C PHE A 67 -26.54 18.23 -16.40
N PRO A 68 -25.95 17.86 -15.25
CA PRO A 68 -26.49 16.79 -14.44
C PRO A 68 -27.76 17.24 -13.70
N ASP A 69 -28.85 16.48 -13.86
CA ASP A 69 -30.07 16.63 -13.06
C ASP A 69 -29.95 15.85 -11.74
N VAL A 70 -28.95 16.22 -10.95
CA VAL A 70 -28.70 15.68 -9.60
C VAL A 70 -27.96 16.71 -8.77
N ASP A 71 -28.28 16.76 -7.48
CA ASP A 71 -27.52 17.56 -6.52
C ASP A 71 -26.10 16.98 -6.39
N ILE A 72 -25.10 17.83 -6.65
CA ILE A 72 -23.68 17.48 -6.51
C ILE A 72 -23.17 18.03 -5.18
N VAL A 73 -22.56 17.17 -4.39
CA VAL A 73 -21.87 17.56 -3.16
C VAL A 73 -20.36 17.34 -3.26
N PRO A 74 -19.54 18.12 -2.51
CA PRO A 74 -18.10 17.92 -2.54
C PRO A 74 -17.68 16.49 -2.16
N GLY A 75 -16.88 15.86 -3.01
CA GLY A 75 -16.43 14.48 -2.88
C GLY A 75 -17.23 13.48 -3.72
N ASP A 76 -18.29 13.91 -4.41
CA ASP A 76 -18.96 13.08 -5.41
C ASP A 76 -18.01 12.70 -6.54
N THR A 77 -18.30 11.56 -7.18
CA THR A 77 -17.47 11.02 -8.26
C THR A 77 -18.21 11.11 -9.59
N LEU A 78 -17.62 11.81 -10.55
CA LEU A 78 -17.98 11.77 -11.96
C LEU A 78 -17.30 10.57 -12.61
N LYS A 79 -18.10 9.61 -13.08
CA LYS A 79 -17.63 8.51 -13.92
C LYS A 79 -17.78 8.90 -15.38
N LEU A 80 -16.72 8.71 -16.17
CA LEU A 80 -16.72 8.91 -17.62
C LEU A 80 -16.30 7.62 -18.31
N GLU A 81 -17.03 7.22 -19.33
CA GLU A 81 -16.70 6.09 -20.20
C GLU A 81 -16.73 6.57 -21.65
N PHE A 82 -15.60 6.46 -22.34
CA PHE A 82 -15.44 6.85 -23.73
C PHE A 82 -15.56 5.61 -24.60
N LEU A 83 -16.55 5.57 -25.47
CA LEU A 83 -16.75 4.48 -26.41
C LEU A 83 -16.60 4.98 -27.84
N ARG A 84 -16.02 4.15 -28.70
CA ARG A 84 -16.02 4.34 -30.15
C ARG A 84 -16.47 3.05 -30.81
N ASN A 85 -17.50 3.13 -31.64
CA ASN A 85 -18.12 1.96 -32.29
C ASN A 85 -18.49 0.85 -31.28
N GLY A 86 -19.02 1.24 -30.11
CA GLY A 86 -19.42 0.33 -29.03
C GLY A 86 -18.27 -0.28 -28.22
N MET A 87 -17.01 0.05 -28.52
CA MET A 87 -15.86 -0.45 -27.76
C MET A 87 -15.34 0.60 -26.79
N MET A 88 -15.06 0.19 -25.55
CA MET A 88 -14.46 1.04 -24.52
C MET A 88 -13.05 1.46 -24.95
N VAL A 89 -12.83 2.76 -25.09
CA VAL A 89 -11.53 3.37 -25.37
C VAL A 89 -10.82 3.70 -24.07
N ASP A 90 -11.53 4.35 -23.14
CA ASP A 90 -10.97 4.78 -21.87
C ASP A 90 -12.06 5.05 -20.82
N LYS A 91 -11.66 5.05 -19.55
CA LYS A 91 -12.57 5.26 -18.41
C LYS A 91 -11.90 6.05 -17.30
N TYR A 92 -12.64 7.02 -16.75
CA TYR A 92 -12.16 7.91 -15.69
C TYR A 92 -13.14 7.98 -14.52
N ASN A 93 -12.61 8.14 -13.31
CA ASN A 93 -13.39 8.52 -12.12
C ASN A 93 -12.82 9.82 -11.54
N LEU A 94 -13.49 10.94 -11.77
CA LEU A 94 -13.03 12.26 -11.35
C LEU A 94 -13.78 12.71 -10.11
N ILE A 95 -13.05 13.13 -9.07
CA ILE A 95 -13.66 13.69 -7.86
C ILE A 95 -14.14 15.12 -8.16
N ILE A 96 -15.38 15.46 -7.79
CA ILE A 96 -15.92 16.83 -7.89
C ILE A 96 -15.84 17.51 -6.53
N GLY A 97 -15.19 18.68 -6.50
CA GLY A 97 -14.91 19.42 -5.27
C GLY A 97 -13.91 18.70 -4.36
N GLU A 98 -13.43 19.40 -3.34
CA GLU A 98 -12.59 18.76 -2.33
C GLU A 98 -13.45 18.15 -1.23
N ARG A 99 -13.36 16.84 -1.05
CA ARG A 99 -13.73 16.25 0.23
C ARG A 99 -12.72 16.75 1.24
N ASN A 100 -13.16 17.46 2.29
CA ASN A 100 -12.29 17.83 3.41
C ASN A 100 -11.78 16.55 4.10
N ARG A 101 -10.69 16.01 3.57
CA ARG A 101 -10.10 14.74 3.96
C ARG A 101 -8.63 14.96 4.27
N LYS A 102 -8.32 16.03 5.01
CA LYS A 102 -7.09 16.06 5.80
C LYS A 102 -7.27 14.97 6.85
N GLU A 103 -6.81 13.76 6.57
CA GLU A 103 -6.69 12.75 7.60
C GLU A 103 -5.87 13.37 8.72
N LYS A 104 -6.48 13.50 9.90
CA LYS A 104 -5.77 14.04 11.06
C LYS A 104 -4.63 13.08 11.34
N VAL A 105 -3.40 13.55 11.22
CA VAL A 105 -2.23 12.82 11.69
C VAL A 105 -2.40 12.62 13.19
N ILE A 106 -2.83 11.42 13.59
CA ILE A 106 -3.01 11.08 14.99
C ILE A 106 -1.62 10.81 15.54
N LYS A 107 -1.23 11.57 16.57
CA LYS A 107 0.03 11.36 17.28
C LYS A 107 -0.22 10.49 18.52
N PRO A 108 0.79 9.74 19.00
CA PRO A 108 0.77 9.18 20.34
C PRO A 108 0.34 10.23 21.36
N SER A 109 -0.68 9.94 22.16
CA SER A 109 -1.15 10.84 23.21
C SER A 109 -1.74 10.09 24.40
N GLY A 110 -1.77 10.76 25.56
CA GLY A 110 -2.26 10.19 26.81
C GLY A 110 -1.18 9.40 27.56
N LYS A 111 -1.34 9.33 28.88
CA LYS A 111 -0.37 8.72 29.79
C LYS A 111 -0.47 7.20 29.77
N VAL A 112 0.68 6.53 29.65
CA VAL A 112 0.80 5.08 29.81
C VAL A 112 1.56 4.75 31.09
N LYS A 113 1.37 3.54 31.61
CA LYS A 113 2.18 3.02 32.71
C LYS A 113 3.38 2.27 32.12
N LEU A 114 4.58 2.63 32.55
CA LEU A 114 5.83 1.94 32.20
C LEU A 114 6.38 1.25 33.44
N GLU A 115 6.58 -0.06 33.35
CA GLU A 115 7.23 -0.88 34.36
C GLU A 115 8.42 -1.60 33.73
N GLU A 116 9.40 -1.95 34.55
CA GLU A 116 10.59 -2.66 34.13
C GLU A 116 10.77 -3.89 35.02
N ASN A 117 11.05 -5.03 34.39
CA ASN A 117 11.52 -6.21 35.09
C ASN A 117 12.89 -6.64 34.53
N VAL A 118 13.42 -7.76 35.02
CA VAL A 118 14.75 -8.25 34.63
C VAL A 118 14.87 -8.49 33.12
N ASN A 119 13.81 -9.00 32.49
CA ASN A 119 13.81 -9.45 31.10
C ASN A 119 13.11 -8.50 30.13
N GLU A 120 12.21 -7.63 30.59
CA GLU A 120 11.28 -6.91 29.73
C GLU A 120 10.91 -5.52 30.28
N TYR A 121 10.56 -4.61 29.36
CA TYR A 121 9.76 -3.43 29.65
C TYR A 121 8.28 -3.73 29.43
N LEU A 122 7.43 -3.32 30.38
CA LEU A 122 5.98 -3.50 30.33
C LEU A 122 5.30 -2.15 30.21
N ILE A 123 4.44 -2.03 29.20
CA ILE A 123 3.77 -0.79 28.85
C ILE A 123 2.28 -1.07 28.87
N SER A 124 1.55 -0.40 29.76
CA SER A 124 0.10 -0.53 29.86
C SER A 124 -0.60 0.76 29.44
N GLY A 125 -1.40 0.66 28.37
CA GLY A 125 -2.40 1.65 27.99
C GLY A 125 -3.82 1.17 28.33
N SER A 126 -4.82 2.02 28.10
CA SER A 126 -6.23 1.76 28.40
C SER A 126 -6.86 0.68 27.53
N LYS A 127 -6.19 0.30 26.43
CA LYS A 127 -6.70 -0.66 25.44
C LYS A 127 -5.73 -1.79 25.11
N TYR A 128 -4.46 -1.68 25.52
CA TYR A 128 -3.42 -2.61 25.14
C TYR A 128 -2.37 -2.77 26.25
N LEU A 129 -1.66 -3.89 26.19
CA LEU A 129 -0.47 -4.21 26.95
C LEU A 129 0.62 -4.52 25.94
N MET A 130 1.76 -3.84 26.04
CA MET A 130 2.93 -4.10 25.21
C MET A 130 4.08 -4.52 26.09
N THR A 131 4.81 -5.55 25.65
CA THR A 131 6.10 -5.93 26.23
C THR A 131 7.20 -5.68 25.22
N VAL A 132 8.39 -5.33 25.73
CA VAL A 132 9.60 -5.24 24.92
C VAL A 132 10.69 -6.06 25.58
N ASN A 133 11.20 -7.05 24.85
CA ASN A 133 12.21 -7.96 25.36
C ASN A 133 13.57 -7.26 25.46
N LYS A 134 14.21 -7.27 26.63
CA LYS A 134 15.50 -6.59 26.86
C LYS A 134 16.71 -7.33 26.28
N LYS A 135 16.54 -8.57 25.78
CA LYS A 135 17.59 -9.34 25.09
C LYS A 135 17.51 -9.18 23.58
N THR A 136 16.30 -9.15 23.01
CA THR A 136 16.10 -9.11 21.55
C THR A 136 15.67 -7.73 21.05
N GLY A 137 15.03 -6.91 21.88
CA GLY A 137 14.40 -5.66 21.45
C GLY A 137 13.03 -5.85 20.78
N GLU A 138 12.57 -7.08 20.62
CA GLU A 138 11.29 -7.37 19.98
C GLU A 138 10.11 -6.92 20.84
N ILE A 139 9.04 -6.48 20.16
CA ILE A 139 7.79 -6.08 20.78
C ILE A 139 6.74 -7.18 20.65
N ASN A 140 5.94 -7.34 21.69
CA ASN A 140 4.69 -8.07 21.66
C ASN A 140 3.57 -7.15 22.11
N ILE A 141 2.45 -7.11 21.39
CA ILE A 141 1.30 -6.25 21.73
C ILE A 141 0.05 -7.09 21.86
N ASN A 142 -0.55 -7.05 23.05
CA ASN A 142 -1.82 -7.66 23.38
C ASN A 142 -2.90 -6.60 23.62
N SER A 143 -4.16 -6.93 23.36
CA SER A 143 -5.28 -6.19 23.93
C SER A 143 -5.35 -6.41 25.45
N CYS A 144 -6.03 -5.52 26.19
CA CYS A 144 -6.29 -5.74 27.62
C CYS A 144 -7.12 -7.01 27.91
N LYS A 145 -7.69 -7.67 26.89
CA LYS A 145 -8.42 -8.95 27.02
C LYS A 145 -7.51 -10.17 26.77
N GLY A 146 -6.19 -9.97 26.63
CA GLY A 146 -5.22 -11.05 26.40
C GLY A 146 -5.14 -11.55 24.95
N LYS A 147 -5.85 -10.90 24.00
CA LYS A 147 -5.75 -11.20 22.57
C LYS A 147 -4.48 -10.55 22.00
N GLU A 148 -3.55 -11.36 21.52
CA GLU A 148 -2.36 -10.93 20.79
C GLU A 148 -2.72 -10.25 19.46
N ILE A 149 -2.08 -9.10 19.19
CA ILE A 149 -2.29 -8.24 18.02
C ILE A 149 -1.03 -8.17 17.16
N ILE A 150 0.12 -7.89 17.78
CA ILE A 150 1.46 -7.96 17.16
C ILE A 150 2.23 -9.02 17.92
N SER A 151 2.71 -10.05 17.22
CA SER A 151 3.46 -11.16 17.81
C SER A 151 4.95 -10.83 17.92
N SER A 152 5.53 -10.17 16.91
CA SER A 152 6.95 -9.80 16.88
C SER A 152 7.27 -8.61 15.94
N GLY A 153 8.53 -8.16 16.00
CA GLY A 153 9.09 -7.04 15.26
C GLY A 153 9.45 -5.84 16.16
N PRO A 154 9.78 -4.66 15.59
CA PRO A 154 10.05 -4.42 14.17
C PRO A 154 11.36 -5.08 13.71
N GLU A 155 11.35 -5.70 12.53
CA GLU A 155 12.56 -6.18 11.85
C GLU A 155 12.92 -5.27 10.69
N LEU A 156 14.20 -4.90 10.54
CA LEU A 156 14.64 -4.09 9.42
C LEU A 156 14.63 -4.93 8.13
N MET A 157 14.09 -4.37 7.06
CA MET A 157 14.19 -4.94 5.72
C MET A 157 14.99 -4.00 4.83
N ILE A 158 16.11 -4.49 4.31
CA ILE A 158 16.79 -3.97 3.13
C ILE A 158 16.82 -5.13 2.14
N LEU A 159 15.74 -5.26 1.36
CA LEU A 159 15.59 -6.34 0.40
C LEU A 159 16.47 -6.03 -0.81
N GLU A 160 17.46 -6.88 -1.09
CA GLU A 160 18.32 -6.73 -2.27
C GLU A 160 17.57 -7.11 -3.56
N ASP A 161 17.84 -6.35 -4.64
CA ASP A 161 17.51 -6.77 -5.99
C ASP A 161 18.58 -7.76 -6.46
N LYS A 162 18.21 -9.04 -6.57
CA LYS A 162 19.12 -10.10 -7.04
C LYS A 162 19.30 -10.07 -8.57
N ASN A 163 18.79 -9.06 -9.28
CA ASN A 163 18.84 -8.91 -10.74
C ASN A 163 18.29 -10.12 -11.52
N GLU A 164 17.47 -10.96 -10.88
CA GLU A 164 16.83 -12.07 -11.58
C GLU A 164 15.73 -11.51 -12.49
N ILE A 165 15.92 -11.69 -13.80
CA ILE A 165 14.93 -11.33 -14.82
C ILE A 165 13.63 -12.09 -14.51
N HIS A 166 12.61 -11.39 -14.04
CA HIS A 166 11.28 -11.94 -13.95
C HIS A 166 10.68 -11.92 -15.36
N SER A 167 10.86 -13.03 -16.09
CA SER A 167 10.29 -13.15 -17.43
C SER A 167 8.78 -13.34 -17.37
N SER A 168 8.06 -12.27 -17.70
CA SER A 168 6.63 -12.32 -17.99
C SER A 168 6.41 -13.15 -19.25
N GLY A 169 5.76 -14.31 -19.09
CA GLY A 169 5.48 -15.25 -20.18
C GLY A 169 5.81 -16.71 -19.86
N TYR A 170 6.59 -16.97 -18.81
CA TYR A 170 6.63 -18.31 -18.19
C TYR A 170 5.62 -18.36 -17.05
N PRO A 171 4.86 -19.47 -16.87
CA PRO A 171 4.08 -19.69 -15.66
C PRO A 171 5.06 -19.67 -14.50
N TRP A 172 5.08 -18.53 -13.81
CA TRP A 172 6.00 -18.24 -12.73
C TRP A 172 5.20 -18.24 -11.42
N PRO A 173 5.71 -18.88 -10.36
CA PRO A 173 7.01 -19.55 -10.27
C PRO A 173 7.11 -20.79 -11.16
N LYS A 174 8.30 -21.02 -11.74
CA LYS A 174 8.63 -22.36 -12.25
C LYS A 174 8.34 -23.35 -11.10
N PRO A 175 7.81 -24.56 -11.37
CA PRO A 175 7.43 -25.51 -10.31
C PRO A 175 8.57 -25.82 -9.31
N ASP A 176 9.81 -25.57 -9.72
CA ASP A 176 11.04 -25.88 -9.02
C ASP A 176 11.72 -24.65 -8.40
N VAL A 177 11.19 -23.44 -8.65
CA VAL A 177 11.67 -22.22 -7.98
C VAL A 177 10.95 -22.11 -6.64
N PRO A 178 11.69 -22.06 -5.51
CA PRO A 178 11.11 -21.89 -4.19
C PRO A 178 10.10 -20.74 -4.20
N PRO A 179 9.07 -20.78 -3.34
CA PRO A 179 8.16 -19.67 -3.20
C PRO A 179 8.96 -18.37 -3.01
N LEU A 180 8.40 -17.26 -3.47
CA LEU A 180 8.90 -15.88 -3.34
C LEU A 180 9.18 -15.40 -1.90
N GLU A 181 9.49 -16.29 -0.96
CA GLU A 181 9.98 -16.03 0.39
C GLU A 181 11.21 -15.16 0.38
N GLU A 182 12.05 -15.29 -0.65
CA GLU A 182 13.19 -14.40 -0.87
C GLU A 182 12.76 -12.93 -0.97
N LEU A 183 11.57 -12.64 -1.51
CA LEU A 183 11.05 -11.28 -1.56
C LEU A 183 10.62 -10.75 -0.19
N ASN A 184 10.67 -11.56 0.86
CA ASN A 184 10.32 -11.18 2.22
C ASN A 184 11.55 -11.26 3.16
N GLU A 185 12.76 -11.49 2.64
CA GLU A 185 13.99 -11.52 3.44
C GLU A 185 14.19 -10.21 4.22
N ARG A 186 14.55 -10.34 5.50
CA ARG A 186 14.89 -9.23 6.40
C ARG A 186 16.41 -9.23 6.63
N CYS A 187 16.92 -8.14 7.19
CA CYS A 187 18.31 -8.07 7.62
C CYS A 187 18.61 -9.17 8.66
N LYS A 188 19.84 -9.66 8.66
CA LYS A 188 20.24 -10.91 9.33
C LYS A 188 21.03 -10.66 10.61
N ASN A 189 20.99 -11.66 11.49
CA ASN A 189 21.80 -11.75 12.70
C ASN A 189 21.75 -10.48 13.58
N TRP A 190 20.53 -10.04 13.89
CA TRP A 190 20.30 -8.93 14.81
C TRP A 190 21.02 -9.16 16.15
N GLN A 191 21.75 -8.14 16.59
CA GLN A 191 22.43 -8.09 17.88
C GLN A 191 22.07 -6.78 18.58
N LEU A 192 21.36 -6.90 19.69
CA LEU A 192 21.03 -5.77 20.55
C LEU A 192 22.30 -5.27 21.25
N THR A 193 22.55 -3.96 21.17
CA THR A 193 23.64 -3.28 21.86
C THR A 193 23.15 -2.58 23.11
N GLU A 194 22.07 -1.81 22.99
CA GLU A 194 21.50 -1.04 24.10
C GLU A 194 19.98 -0.93 23.94
N ILE A 195 19.28 -0.91 25.07
CA ILE A 195 17.85 -0.61 25.11
C ILE A 195 17.55 0.28 26.30
N THR A 196 16.81 1.37 26.06
CA THR A 196 16.38 2.28 27.11
C THR A 196 14.90 2.60 26.97
N ALA A 197 14.21 2.72 28.10
CA ALA A 197 12.81 3.12 28.15
C ALA A 197 12.64 4.36 29.04
N SER A 198 11.82 5.31 28.61
CA SER A 198 11.54 6.54 29.35
C SER A 198 10.07 6.92 29.25
N SER A 199 9.50 7.37 30.36
CA SER A 199 8.16 7.96 30.38
C SER A 199 8.17 9.34 29.73
N LYS A 200 7.14 9.65 28.95
CA LYS A 200 6.86 10.98 28.40
C LYS A 200 5.57 11.52 29.00
N LYS A 201 5.33 12.83 28.85
CA LYS A 201 4.05 13.45 29.23
C LYS A 201 2.85 12.76 28.55
N ASP A 202 3.02 12.44 27.27
CA ASP A 202 1.99 11.91 26.39
C ASP A 202 2.33 10.50 25.87
N GLY A 203 2.86 9.65 26.75
CA GLY A 203 3.18 8.26 26.39
C GLY A 203 4.47 7.75 27.01
N ALA A 204 5.16 6.85 26.32
CA ALA A 204 6.55 6.51 26.61
C ALA A 204 7.36 6.37 25.32
N LYS A 205 8.69 6.36 25.48
CA LYS A 205 9.68 6.21 24.41
C LYS A 205 10.59 5.05 24.75
N ILE A 206 10.83 4.18 23.78
CA ILE A 206 11.83 3.12 23.87
C ILE A 206 12.82 3.32 22.72
N ILE A 207 14.10 3.28 23.03
CA ILE A 207 15.20 3.32 22.05
C ILE A 207 15.85 1.95 22.07
N ILE A 208 15.97 1.33 20.91
CA ILE A 208 16.50 -0.01 20.72
C ILE A 208 17.66 0.11 19.74
N GLU A 209 18.88 0.01 20.23
CA GLU A 209 20.11 0.14 19.44
C GLU A 209 20.72 -1.23 19.20
N GLY A 210 21.25 -1.44 18.01
CA GLY A 210 21.87 -2.71 17.65
C GLY A 210 22.42 -2.73 16.24
N ARG A 211 22.76 -3.93 15.80
CA ARG A 211 23.31 -4.17 14.47
C ARG A 211 22.76 -5.43 13.85
N TYR A 212 22.51 -5.34 12.55
CA TYR A 212 22.42 -6.47 11.63
C TYR A 212 23.76 -6.64 10.92
N GLU A 213 23.91 -7.71 10.15
CA GLU A 213 25.03 -7.83 9.20
C GLU A 213 25.02 -6.66 8.20
N GLU A 214 23.85 -6.33 7.67
CA GLU A 214 23.68 -5.35 6.60
C GLU A 214 23.74 -3.89 7.07
N ALA A 215 23.36 -3.60 8.31
CA ALA A 215 23.28 -2.23 8.80
C ALA A 215 23.33 -2.12 10.35
N THR A 216 23.85 -1.00 10.85
CA THR A 216 23.97 -0.69 12.29
C THR A 216 23.18 0.57 12.63
N GLY A 217 22.43 0.58 13.73
CA GLY A 217 21.58 1.72 14.06
C GLY A 217 20.54 1.42 15.13
N GLN A 218 19.36 2.03 14.97
CA GLN A 218 18.34 1.99 16.02
C GLN A 218 16.91 2.01 15.52
N PHE A 219 16.03 1.47 16.36
CA PHE A 219 14.61 1.77 16.36
C PHE A 219 14.26 2.72 17.50
N ILE A 220 13.33 3.65 17.25
CA ILE A 220 12.73 4.48 18.28
C ILE A 220 11.22 4.25 18.26
N LEU A 221 10.69 3.72 19.35
CA LEU A 221 9.27 3.48 19.55
C LEU A 221 8.67 4.61 20.39
N VAL A 222 7.59 5.22 19.93
CA VAL A 222 6.82 6.21 20.70
C VAL A 222 5.34 5.83 20.69
N PHE A 223 4.75 5.66 21.87
CA PHE A 223 3.41 5.11 22.02
C PHE A 223 2.61 5.89 23.06
N GLY A 224 1.31 6.01 22.84
CA GLY A 224 0.39 6.73 23.71
C GLY A 224 -0.78 5.85 24.15
N ASP A 225 -1.52 6.31 25.15
CA ASP A 225 -2.72 5.64 25.65
C ASP A 225 -3.81 5.47 24.57
N ASN A 226 -3.84 6.38 23.61
CA ASN A 226 -4.77 6.36 22.48
C ASN A 226 -4.58 5.19 21.51
N GLY A 227 -3.59 4.31 21.73
CA GLY A 227 -3.33 3.14 20.88
C GLY A 227 -2.58 3.47 19.59
N VAL A 228 -1.96 4.65 19.51
CA VAL A 228 -1.08 5.03 18.41
C VAL A 228 0.36 4.69 18.77
N LEU A 229 1.05 4.03 17.84
CA LEU A 229 2.45 3.64 17.93
C LEU A 229 3.19 4.21 16.72
N ASN A 230 4.21 5.02 16.99
CA ASN A 230 5.18 5.45 16.00
C ASN A 230 6.43 4.58 16.12
N ILE A 231 6.89 4.03 15.01
CA ILE A 231 8.13 3.27 14.88
C ILE A 231 9.03 4.06 13.93
N GLU A 232 10.07 4.67 14.46
CA GLU A 232 11.13 5.29 13.66
C GLU A 232 12.29 4.29 13.55
N TYR A 233 12.90 4.22 12.38
CA TYR A 233 14.14 3.46 12.18
C TYR A 233 15.19 4.37 11.55
N SER A 234 16.44 4.19 11.93
CA SER A 234 17.59 4.89 11.34
C SER A 234 18.82 4.01 11.46
N PHE A 235 19.31 3.53 10.32
CA PHE A 235 20.41 2.59 10.23
C PHE A 235 21.43 3.06 9.19
N VAL A 236 22.71 2.90 9.52
CA VAL A 236 23.84 3.10 8.62
C VAL A 236 24.17 1.76 7.98
N THR A 237 24.22 1.69 6.66
CA THR A 237 24.58 0.47 5.93
C THR A 237 26.04 0.08 6.20
N ASN A 238 26.30 -1.20 6.37
CA ASN A 238 27.65 -1.73 6.61
C ASN A 238 28.36 -2.15 5.32
N LYS A 239 27.62 -2.29 4.22
CA LYS A 239 28.10 -2.76 2.91
C LYS A 239 27.33 -2.07 1.77
N ASP A 240 27.91 -2.12 0.58
CA ASP A 240 27.24 -1.72 -0.66
C ASP A 240 26.10 -2.69 -0.96
N MET A 241 24.93 -2.17 -1.32
CA MET A 241 23.73 -2.97 -1.60
C MET A 241 22.96 -2.40 -2.78
N HIS A 242 22.21 -3.25 -3.47
CA HIS A 242 21.23 -2.82 -4.47
C HIS A 242 19.83 -3.01 -3.90
N PRO A 243 19.27 -2.04 -3.16
CA PRO A 243 17.98 -2.23 -2.52
C PRO A 243 16.86 -2.22 -3.57
N ARG A 244 15.96 -3.18 -3.48
CA ARG A 244 14.64 -3.19 -4.14
C ARG A 244 13.55 -2.64 -3.23
N GLN A 245 13.66 -2.89 -1.92
CA GLN A 245 12.68 -2.45 -0.94
C GLN A 245 13.36 -2.16 0.41
N ILE A 246 13.02 -1.03 1.04
CA ILE A 246 13.55 -0.64 2.35
C ILE A 246 12.39 -0.26 3.27
N GLY A 247 12.35 -0.86 4.46
CA GLY A 247 11.27 -0.65 5.43
C GLY A 247 11.43 -1.51 6.67
N ILE A 248 10.29 -1.81 7.31
CA ILE A 248 10.22 -2.77 8.40
C ILE A 248 9.23 -3.89 8.11
N VAL A 249 9.40 -4.99 8.83
CA VAL A 249 8.43 -6.09 8.92
C VAL A 249 7.90 -6.18 10.35
N LEU A 250 6.60 -6.41 10.46
CA LEU A 250 5.92 -6.77 11.70
C LEU A 250 5.18 -8.08 11.47
N PHE A 251 5.08 -8.91 12.52
CA PHE A 251 4.28 -10.12 12.48
C PHE A 251 3.06 -9.99 13.40
N THR A 252 1.99 -10.62 12.95
CA THR A 252 0.72 -10.74 13.67
C THR A 252 0.32 -12.21 13.70
N PRO A 253 -0.52 -12.65 14.65
CA PRO A 253 -1.03 -14.01 14.64
C PRO A 253 -1.72 -14.35 13.31
N ARG A 254 -1.66 -15.62 12.86
CA ARG A 254 -2.21 -16.06 11.56
C ARG A 254 -3.64 -15.61 11.25
N LYS A 255 -4.48 -15.44 12.27
CA LYS A 255 -5.90 -15.04 12.13
C LYS A 255 -6.10 -13.62 11.64
N PHE A 256 -5.08 -12.76 11.70
CA PHE A 256 -5.12 -11.42 11.13
C PHE A 256 -4.84 -11.56 9.64
N ASP A 257 -5.90 -11.82 8.88
CA ASP A 257 -5.82 -12.25 7.50
C ASP A 257 -6.68 -11.41 6.54
N GLU A 258 -7.26 -10.30 7.03
CA GLU A 258 -8.00 -9.37 6.20
C GLU A 258 -7.18 -8.10 5.97
N LEU A 259 -6.52 -8.03 4.80
CA LEU A 259 -5.80 -6.84 4.35
C LEU A 259 -6.77 -5.89 3.64
N SER A 260 -6.85 -4.65 4.09
CA SER A 260 -7.56 -3.57 3.39
C SER A 260 -6.64 -2.38 3.15
N TRP A 261 -6.88 -1.63 2.08
CA TRP A 261 -6.07 -0.47 1.73
C TRP A 261 -6.88 0.66 1.10
N GLU A 262 -6.32 1.85 1.21
CA GLU A 262 -6.65 3.05 0.47
C GLU A 262 -5.33 3.75 0.08
N ARG A 263 -5.17 4.08 -1.21
CA ARG A 263 -3.90 4.59 -1.76
C ARG A 263 -4.12 5.61 -2.88
N ASN A 264 -3.11 6.42 -3.14
CA ASN A 264 -3.03 7.26 -4.33
C ASN A 264 -2.64 6.40 -5.53
N SER A 265 -3.64 5.95 -6.30
CA SER A 265 -3.41 5.14 -7.50
C SER A 265 -2.91 5.97 -8.67
N MET A 266 -2.27 5.30 -9.64
CA MET A 266 -1.76 5.96 -10.86
C MET A 266 -2.89 6.36 -11.81
N TRP A 267 -3.94 5.54 -11.92
CA TRP A 267 -5.11 5.81 -12.74
C TRP A 267 -6.31 6.13 -11.85
N SER A 268 -7.29 6.83 -12.42
CA SER A 268 -8.54 7.17 -11.72
C SER A 268 -9.54 6.01 -11.73
N SER A 269 -9.43 5.09 -12.69
CA SER A 269 -10.30 3.92 -12.82
C SER A 269 -9.50 2.64 -12.95
N TYR A 270 -9.99 1.59 -12.30
CA TYR A 270 -9.48 0.22 -12.37
C TYR A 270 -10.66 -0.75 -12.37
N PRO A 271 -10.52 -1.94 -12.96
CA PRO A 271 -11.42 -3.06 -12.66
C PRO A 271 -11.43 -3.36 -11.15
N ASP A 272 -12.57 -3.79 -10.63
CA ASP A 272 -12.75 -4.06 -9.20
C ASP A 272 -11.80 -5.16 -8.67
N ASN A 273 -11.36 -6.05 -9.55
CA ASN A 273 -10.46 -7.15 -9.24
C ASN A 273 -8.98 -6.85 -9.54
N HIS A 274 -8.66 -5.64 -10.01
CA HIS A 274 -7.29 -5.29 -10.37
C HIS A 274 -6.44 -5.01 -9.12
N ILE A 275 -5.23 -5.58 -9.02
CA ILE A 275 -4.34 -5.39 -7.85
C ILE A 275 -3.95 -3.93 -7.61
N GLY A 276 -3.92 -3.13 -8.69
CA GLY A 276 -3.63 -1.70 -8.68
C GLY A 276 -4.83 -0.82 -8.30
N ARG A 277 -5.99 -1.35 -7.91
CA ARG A 277 -7.13 -0.52 -7.52
C ARG A 277 -6.82 0.39 -6.31
N PRO A 278 -7.39 1.60 -6.23
CA PRO A 278 -7.10 2.57 -5.17
C PRO A 278 -7.58 2.10 -3.79
N LYS A 279 -8.64 1.30 -3.75
CA LYS A 279 -9.23 0.78 -2.52
C LYS A 279 -9.63 -0.67 -2.70
N GLY A 280 -9.37 -1.50 -1.69
CA GLY A 280 -9.75 -2.90 -1.72
C GLY A 280 -9.61 -3.57 -0.36
N THR A 281 -10.17 -4.77 -0.28
CA THR A 281 -10.04 -5.70 0.84
C THR A 281 -9.80 -7.09 0.27
N VAL A 282 -8.93 -7.87 0.89
CA VAL A 282 -8.53 -9.19 0.41
C VAL A 282 -8.10 -10.11 1.57
N LYS A 283 -8.36 -11.41 1.39
CA LYS A 283 -7.90 -12.49 2.26
C LYS A 283 -6.76 -13.26 1.61
N PRO A 284 -5.89 -13.93 2.38
CA PRO A 284 -4.73 -14.63 1.84
C PRO A 284 -5.09 -15.79 0.92
N TYR A 285 -6.26 -16.41 1.06
CA TYR A 285 -6.63 -17.56 0.25
C TYR A 285 -8.04 -17.44 -0.30
N ARG A 286 -8.26 -18.17 -1.40
CA ARG A 286 -9.58 -18.31 -2.03
C ARG A 286 -10.57 -18.94 -1.04
N PRO A 287 -11.87 -18.65 -1.20
CA PRO A 287 -12.92 -19.36 -0.46
C PRO A 287 -12.85 -20.86 -0.68
N SER A 288 -13.14 -21.65 0.36
CA SER A 288 -13.04 -23.11 0.34
C SER A 288 -14.00 -23.82 -0.63
N TYR A 289 -15.03 -23.13 -1.12
CA TYR A 289 -15.96 -23.69 -2.12
C TYR A 289 -15.36 -23.72 -3.54
N MET A 290 -14.25 -23.00 -3.79
CA MET A 290 -13.58 -23.04 -5.10
C MET A 290 -12.80 -24.35 -5.25
N PRO A 291 -12.86 -25.02 -6.41
CA PRO A 291 -12.24 -26.34 -6.59
C PRO A 291 -10.72 -26.24 -6.67
N ASP A 292 -10.03 -27.34 -6.40
CA ASP A 292 -8.66 -27.51 -6.89
C ASP A 292 -8.70 -27.83 -8.39
N VAL A 293 -7.77 -27.25 -9.15
CA VAL A 293 -7.68 -27.48 -10.60
C VAL A 293 -6.42 -28.27 -10.95
N LEU A 294 -6.55 -29.15 -11.94
CA LEU A 294 -5.42 -29.92 -12.44
C LEU A 294 -4.40 -29.00 -13.14
N ARG A 295 -3.16 -29.47 -13.22
CA ARG A 295 -2.14 -28.73 -13.99
C ARG A 295 -2.57 -28.65 -15.46
N ARG A 296 -2.40 -27.47 -16.07
CA ARG A 296 -2.76 -27.16 -17.47
C ARG A 296 -4.26 -27.12 -17.79
N THR A 297 -5.11 -26.92 -16.78
CA THR A 297 -6.51 -26.53 -16.98
C THR A 297 -6.68 -25.05 -16.66
N GLU A 298 -7.57 -24.38 -17.40
CA GLU A 298 -7.93 -23.00 -17.10
C GLU A 298 -8.60 -22.93 -15.72
N PRO A 299 -8.09 -22.09 -14.79
CA PRO A 299 -8.71 -21.92 -13.49
C PRO A 299 -10.06 -21.20 -13.62
N PRO A 300 -11.09 -21.59 -12.86
CA PRO A 300 -12.40 -20.91 -12.85
C PRO A 300 -12.39 -19.60 -12.04
N TRP A 301 -11.22 -19.12 -11.63
CA TRP A 301 -11.04 -17.88 -10.89
C TRP A 301 -10.14 -16.92 -11.66
N PRO A 302 -10.30 -15.61 -11.43
CA PRO A 302 -9.45 -14.61 -12.06
C PRO A 302 -8.03 -14.60 -11.47
N TRP A 303 -7.08 -14.05 -12.24
CA TRP A 303 -5.64 -14.10 -11.96
C TRP A 303 -5.22 -13.59 -10.57
N GLU A 304 -5.90 -12.59 -10.02
CA GLU A 304 -5.55 -12.03 -8.73
C GLU A 304 -5.76 -13.02 -7.56
N MET A 305 -6.55 -14.07 -7.79
CA MET A 305 -6.82 -15.15 -6.85
C MET A 305 -5.85 -16.33 -6.96
N ASP A 306 -4.93 -16.34 -7.93
CA ASP A 306 -3.86 -17.34 -7.98
C ASP A 306 -3.01 -17.24 -6.71
N SER A 307 -2.72 -18.37 -6.08
CA SER A 307 -2.14 -18.41 -4.73
C SER A 307 -0.98 -19.38 -4.62
N ASN A 308 -0.07 -19.09 -3.70
CA ASN A 308 0.90 -20.05 -3.17
C ASN A 308 0.80 -20.07 -1.63
N LYS A 309 1.76 -20.69 -0.95
CA LYS A 309 1.76 -20.79 0.52
C LYS A 309 1.75 -19.44 1.25
N MET A 310 2.15 -18.34 0.61
CA MET A 310 2.16 -17.00 1.20
C MET A 310 0.87 -16.20 0.96
N GLY A 311 -0.03 -16.73 0.11
CA GLY A 311 -1.33 -16.14 -0.18
C GLY A 311 -1.59 -15.90 -1.68
N THR A 312 -2.72 -15.25 -1.99
CA THR A 312 -3.13 -14.86 -3.35
C THR A 312 -2.24 -13.76 -3.90
N ASN A 313 -2.17 -13.64 -5.23
CA ASN A 313 -1.49 -12.54 -5.92
C ASN A 313 -1.96 -11.17 -5.43
N ASP A 314 -3.26 -11.01 -5.19
CA ASP A 314 -3.82 -9.78 -4.66
C ASP A 314 -3.35 -9.49 -3.21
N PHE A 315 -3.39 -10.48 -2.31
CA PHE A 315 -2.95 -10.33 -0.91
C PHE A 315 -1.45 -9.98 -0.80
N ARG A 316 -0.63 -10.61 -1.64
CA ARG A 316 0.83 -10.49 -1.60
C ARG A 316 1.41 -9.47 -2.59
N ALA A 317 0.58 -8.68 -3.25
CA ALA A 317 1.07 -7.61 -4.12
C ALA A 317 1.43 -6.35 -3.31
N THR A 318 2.52 -5.68 -3.70
CA THR A 318 2.89 -4.39 -3.08
C THR A 318 1.92 -3.30 -3.53
N ARG A 319 1.25 -2.65 -2.58
CA ARG A 319 0.44 -1.45 -2.82
C ARG A 319 1.31 -0.23 -2.61
N THR A 320 1.54 0.52 -3.66
CA THR A 320 2.30 1.78 -3.58
C THR A 320 1.40 2.94 -3.19
N ASN A 321 2.02 3.94 -2.56
CA ASN A 321 1.45 5.24 -2.22
C ASN A 321 0.22 5.14 -1.31
N ILE A 322 0.31 4.31 -0.27
CA ILE A 322 -0.81 4.14 0.66
C ILE A 322 -1.09 5.43 1.41
N ILE A 323 -2.38 5.74 1.58
CA ILE A 323 -2.85 6.70 2.57
C ILE A 323 -3.15 5.93 3.86
N LYS A 324 -3.74 4.75 3.71
CA LYS A 324 -4.12 3.91 4.84
C LYS A 324 -4.13 2.45 4.44
N ALA A 325 -3.70 1.58 5.34
CA ALA A 325 -3.90 0.15 5.20
C ALA A 325 -4.19 -0.48 6.56
N SER A 326 -4.89 -1.61 6.58
CA SER A 326 -5.18 -2.33 7.82
C SER A 326 -5.07 -3.82 7.61
N LEU A 327 -4.51 -4.51 8.60
CA LEU A 327 -4.50 -5.96 8.68
C LEU A 327 -5.28 -6.34 9.93
N LEU A 328 -6.48 -6.88 9.71
CA LEU A 328 -7.45 -7.16 10.75
C LEU A 328 -7.80 -8.64 10.79
N ASP A 329 -8.33 -9.09 11.92
CA ASP A 329 -8.99 -10.38 12.01
C ASP A 329 -10.51 -10.26 11.80
N SER A 330 -11.22 -11.39 11.86
CA SER A 330 -12.67 -11.46 11.65
C SER A 330 -13.51 -10.66 12.65
N GLU A 331 -12.95 -10.26 13.80
CA GLU A 331 -13.63 -9.44 14.79
C GLU A 331 -13.36 -7.94 14.59
N GLY A 332 -12.52 -7.58 13.63
CA GLY A 332 -12.11 -6.20 13.35
C GLY A 332 -10.97 -5.68 14.22
N SER A 333 -10.35 -6.53 15.05
CA SER A 333 -9.15 -6.18 15.81
C SER A 333 -7.93 -6.24 14.89
N GLY A 334 -6.88 -5.46 15.17
CA GLY A 334 -5.63 -5.53 14.41
C GLY A 334 -4.86 -4.24 14.40
N ILE A 335 -4.16 -4.00 13.29
CA ILE A 335 -3.35 -2.80 13.09
C ILE A 335 -3.81 -2.02 11.87
N THR A 336 -3.72 -0.70 11.96
CA THR A 336 -3.90 0.22 10.84
C THR A 336 -2.63 1.04 10.67
N VAL A 337 -2.03 1.00 9.48
CA VAL A 337 -0.95 1.87 9.04
C VAL A 337 -1.55 3.15 8.45
N ASN A 338 -1.10 4.32 8.91
CA ASN A 338 -1.50 5.62 8.37
C ASN A 338 -0.28 6.31 7.74
N SER A 339 -0.40 6.68 6.48
CA SER A 339 0.67 7.29 5.68
C SER A 339 0.13 8.48 4.88
N ASP A 340 1.02 9.26 4.27
CA ASP A 340 0.71 10.44 3.47
C ASP A 340 0.83 10.17 1.96
N GLY A 341 0.88 8.90 1.56
CA GLY A 341 1.11 8.49 0.18
C GLY A 341 2.59 8.27 -0.15
N SER A 342 3.51 8.44 0.81
CA SER A 342 4.94 8.15 0.62
C SER A 342 5.27 6.66 0.77
N GLN A 343 4.50 5.90 1.52
CA GLN A 343 4.83 4.51 1.86
C GLN A 343 4.11 3.50 0.98
N GLN A 344 4.64 2.29 0.99
CA GLN A 344 4.06 1.12 0.34
C GLN A 344 3.79 0.02 1.38
N ILE A 345 2.87 -0.89 1.06
CA ILE A 345 2.54 -1.99 1.95
C ILE A 345 2.33 -3.30 1.20
N ARG A 346 2.67 -4.41 1.85
CA ARG A 346 2.37 -5.76 1.40
C ARG A 346 2.18 -6.68 2.60
N ALA A 347 1.28 -7.65 2.49
CA ALA A 347 1.14 -8.73 3.48
C ALA A 347 1.57 -10.08 2.89
N PHE A 348 1.91 -11.03 3.74
CA PHE A 348 2.21 -12.40 3.35
C PHE A 348 1.96 -13.36 4.52
N ILE A 349 1.59 -14.60 4.21
CA ILE A 349 1.53 -15.67 5.22
C ILE A 349 2.93 -16.23 5.43
N HIS A 350 3.32 -16.36 6.70
CA HIS A 350 4.59 -16.94 7.14
C HIS A 350 4.32 -17.96 8.25
N ASP A 351 4.24 -19.24 7.88
CA ASP A 351 3.92 -20.34 8.78
C ASP A 351 2.65 -20.10 9.64
N LYS A 352 2.83 -19.77 10.92
CA LYS A 352 1.77 -19.55 11.91
C LYS A 352 1.46 -18.07 12.15
N GLU A 353 1.99 -17.20 11.30
CA GLU A 353 1.88 -15.76 11.42
C GLU A 353 1.49 -15.13 10.07
N THR A 354 1.04 -13.89 10.15
CA THR A 354 0.85 -13.02 8.99
C THR A 354 1.84 -11.87 9.11
N GLY A 355 2.78 -11.79 8.17
CA GLY A 355 3.76 -10.72 8.06
C GLY A 355 3.19 -9.53 7.30
N ILE A 356 3.53 -8.32 7.73
CA ILE A 356 3.22 -7.08 7.03
C ILE A 356 4.52 -6.29 6.83
N ILE A 357 4.75 -5.88 5.59
CA ILE A 357 5.90 -5.08 5.19
C ILE A 357 5.39 -3.66 4.98
N ILE A 358 5.94 -2.70 5.70
CA ILE A 358 5.73 -1.27 5.45
C ILE A 358 7.07 -0.69 4.98
N SER A 359 7.10 -0.19 3.76
CA SER A 359 8.32 0.33 3.14
C SER A 359 8.21 1.80 2.79
N ASP A 360 9.32 2.51 2.98
CA ASP A 360 9.50 3.90 2.56
C ASP A 360 10.15 3.97 1.18
N PHE A 361 10.81 2.89 0.74
CA PHE A 361 11.41 2.77 -0.59
C PHE A 361 10.99 1.45 -1.25
N TYR A 362 10.64 1.52 -2.54
CA TYR A 362 10.28 0.37 -3.35
C TYR A 362 10.58 0.64 -4.83
N ILE A 363 11.20 -0.32 -5.50
CA ILE A 363 11.35 -0.36 -6.94
C ILE A 363 10.61 -1.61 -7.48
N PRO A 364 9.79 -1.47 -8.55
CA PRO A 364 9.25 -2.63 -9.24
C PRO A 364 10.42 -3.37 -9.92
N GLY A 365 10.72 -4.59 -9.48
CA GLY A 365 11.85 -5.33 -10.04
C GLY A 365 11.69 -5.64 -11.53
N LEU A 366 12.81 -5.98 -12.15
CA LEU A 366 12.95 -6.09 -13.59
C LEU A 366 12.02 -7.14 -14.20
N GLY A 367 11.03 -6.69 -14.96
CA GLY A 367 10.33 -7.51 -15.94
C GLY A 367 11.17 -7.67 -17.21
N SER A 368 11.05 -8.80 -17.91
CA SER A 368 11.78 -9.08 -19.16
C SER A 368 11.55 -8.09 -20.31
N PHE A 369 10.59 -7.15 -20.19
CA PHE A 369 10.22 -6.19 -21.23
C PHE A 369 10.92 -4.83 -21.12
N MET A 370 11.66 -4.55 -20.04
CA MET A 370 12.51 -3.36 -20.00
C MET A 370 13.83 -3.65 -20.71
N GLY A 371 14.12 -2.87 -21.76
CA GLY A 371 15.32 -2.99 -22.58
C GLY A 371 16.60 -2.94 -21.74
N GLU A 372 17.65 -3.58 -22.22
CA GLU A 372 18.94 -3.73 -21.53
C GLU A 372 19.59 -2.38 -21.18
N GLU A 373 19.36 -1.33 -21.97
CA GLU A 373 19.86 0.02 -21.72
C GLU A 373 19.07 0.77 -20.63
N LEU A 374 17.75 0.53 -20.50
CA LEU A 374 16.94 1.05 -19.39
C LEU A 374 17.27 0.34 -18.06
N ARG A 375 17.77 -0.91 -18.11
CA ARG A 375 18.23 -1.66 -16.91
C ARG A 375 19.41 -0.98 -16.21
N LEU A 376 20.30 -0.35 -16.96
CA LEU A 376 21.54 0.22 -16.43
C LEU A 376 21.39 1.70 -16.03
N GLN A 377 20.46 2.43 -16.65
CA GLN A 377 20.34 3.88 -16.49
C GLN A 377 19.33 4.35 -15.44
N GLU A 378 18.24 3.61 -15.16
CA GLU A 378 17.17 4.15 -14.30
C GLU A 378 17.16 3.63 -12.85
N PHE A 379 17.79 2.49 -12.54
CA PHE A 379 17.62 1.83 -11.23
C PHE A 379 18.92 1.24 -10.63
N SER A 380 20.09 1.62 -11.14
CA SER A 380 21.40 1.10 -10.74
C SER A 380 22.05 1.86 -9.57
N ASP A 381 21.27 2.44 -8.67
CA ASP A 381 21.85 3.11 -7.51
C ASP A 381 22.26 2.05 -6.47
N ILE A 382 23.54 1.67 -6.53
CA ILE A 382 24.23 1.09 -5.38
C ILE A 382 23.96 2.03 -4.22
N LEU A 383 23.36 1.52 -3.16
CA LEU A 383 23.32 2.15 -1.85
C LEU A 383 24.68 1.89 -1.20
N PRO A 384 25.60 2.88 -1.14
CA PRO A 384 26.96 2.63 -0.66
C PRO A 384 26.97 2.30 0.82
N SER A 385 28.00 1.60 1.28
CA SER A 385 28.32 1.47 2.70
C SER A 385 28.45 2.86 3.34
N GLY A 386 27.95 3.02 4.56
CA GLY A 386 27.87 4.30 5.26
C GLY A 386 26.62 5.14 4.94
N SER A 387 25.73 4.65 4.07
CA SER A 387 24.46 5.33 3.77
C SER A 387 23.46 5.20 4.90
N ILE A 388 22.64 6.23 5.11
CA ILE A 388 21.59 6.22 6.14
C ILE A 388 20.26 5.81 5.52
N VAL A 389 19.72 4.67 5.94
CA VAL A 389 18.33 4.27 5.70
C VAL A 389 17.48 4.65 6.91
N LYS A 390 16.38 5.36 6.68
CA LYS A 390 15.51 5.82 7.76
C LYS A 390 14.07 5.97 7.31
N GLY A 391 13.16 5.87 8.27
CA GLY A 391 11.72 6.02 8.04
C GLY A 391 10.93 6.19 9.33
N LEU A 392 9.65 6.55 9.19
CA LEU A 392 8.71 6.69 10.31
C LEU A 392 7.39 6.02 9.93
N ILE A 393 7.01 5.02 10.72
CA ILE A 393 5.78 4.25 10.52
C ILE A 393 4.81 4.59 11.64
N LYS A 394 3.58 4.94 11.26
CA LYS A 394 2.52 5.35 12.20
C LYS A 394 1.41 4.31 12.20
N LEU A 395 1.30 3.60 13.31
CA LEU A 395 0.34 2.53 13.53
C LEU A 395 -0.77 2.99 14.47
N SER A 396 -1.96 2.44 14.29
CA SER A 396 -3.06 2.54 15.24
C SER A 396 -3.60 1.15 15.52
N LEU A 397 -3.72 0.80 16.79
CA LEU A 397 -4.33 -0.45 17.23
C LEU A 397 -5.85 -0.37 17.10
N LYS A 398 -6.44 -1.39 16.48
CA LYS A 398 -7.90 -1.58 16.38
C LYS A 398 -8.35 -2.62 17.40
N LYS A 399 -9.45 -2.29 18.10
CA LYS A 399 -10.07 -3.13 19.12
C LYS A 399 -10.96 -4.16 18.47
#